data_AF-A0AAW9QLM2-F1
#
_entry.id   AF-A0AAW9QLM2-F1
#
_cell.length_a   1.000
_cell.length_b   1.000
_cell.length_c   1.000
_cell.angle_alpha   90.00
_cell.angle_beta   90.00
_cell.angle_gamma   90.00
#
_symmetry.space_group_name_H-M   'P 1'
#
loop_
_entity.id
_entity.type
_entity.pdbx_description
1 polymer ?
#
loop_
_entity_poly.entity_id
_entity_poly.type
_entity_poly.pdbx_seq_one_letter_code
_entity_poly.pdbx_strand_id
1 'polypeptide(L)'
;MRGWLDRWSAINGSPSHLLPPLSELPPATEEMPDRSITAYSFDRLVVCQTDEVAQMLIANNFHFENNCAILSISGYPQRIFDTTMQMLRRNPELRVFAFHDCSPEGIELASRLRSDPRWFPDESIPIIDVGLSIRQILASKRDVFMRASKASIEASLALNPRVRQNLSKEELEWLGAGNFVELESFTPRTLIRVLQRSIANSRALESIEENNLILLGDSGSMYSIDSFG
;
A
#
# COMPACT_ATOMS: atom_id res chain seq x y z
N MET A 1 -13.81 -7.64 -12.83
CA MET A 1 -14.65 -6.83 -11.92
C MET A 1 -15.86 -6.19 -12.64
N ARG A 2 -16.82 -6.96 -13.18
CA ARG A 2 -18.10 -6.40 -13.72
C ARG A 2 -19.36 -7.25 -13.47
N GLY A 3 -19.20 -8.54 -13.14
CA GLY A 3 -20.35 -9.46 -13.03
C GLY A 3 -21.39 -9.12 -11.95
N TRP A 4 -21.08 -8.29 -10.96
CA TRP A 4 -22.11 -7.82 -10.01
C TRP A 4 -22.98 -6.71 -10.61
N LEU A 5 -22.38 -5.80 -11.40
CA LEU A 5 -23.07 -4.70 -12.06
C LEU A 5 -23.98 -5.23 -13.16
N ASP A 6 -23.54 -6.26 -13.88
CA ASP A 6 -24.35 -6.97 -14.88
C ASP A 6 -25.59 -7.61 -14.23
N ARG A 7 -25.41 -8.30 -13.10
CA ARG A 7 -26.52 -8.90 -12.33
C ARG A 7 -27.48 -7.86 -11.77
N TRP A 8 -26.95 -6.76 -11.25
CA TRP A 8 -27.77 -5.69 -10.71
C TRP A 8 -28.56 -4.97 -11.80
N SER A 9 -27.94 -4.70 -12.95
CA SER A 9 -28.57 -4.01 -14.08
C SER A 9 -29.63 -4.87 -14.77
N ALA A 10 -29.48 -6.19 -14.77
CA ALA A 10 -30.51 -7.11 -15.27
C ALA A 10 -31.83 -7.00 -14.50
N ILE A 11 -31.78 -6.58 -13.22
CA ILE A 11 -32.96 -6.43 -12.35
C ILE A 11 -33.45 -4.97 -12.34
N ASN A 12 -32.52 -4.01 -12.28
CA ASN A 12 -32.84 -2.60 -12.00
C ASN A 12 -32.72 -1.68 -13.23
N GLY A 13 -32.34 -2.23 -14.39
CA GLY A 13 -31.95 -1.45 -15.56
C GLY A 13 -30.55 -0.85 -15.44
N SER A 14 -30.05 -0.26 -16.52
CA SER A 14 -28.74 0.40 -16.53
C SER A 14 -28.79 1.70 -15.72
N PRO A 15 -27.92 1.88 -14.71
CA PRO A 15 -27.87 3.12 -13.94
C PRO A 15 -27.43 4.28 -14.84
N SER A 16 -28.16 5.40 -14.78
CA SER A 16 -27.97 6.54 -15.69
C SER A 16 -26.74 7.41 -15.38
N HIS A 17 -26.17 7.29 -14.17
CA HIS A 17 -25.08 8.14 -13.68
C HIS A 17 -23.98 7.30 -13.02
N LEU A 18 -23.34 6.44 -13.81
CA LEU A 18 -22.10 5.81 -13.38
C LEU A 18 -20.94 6.80 -13.48
N LEU A 19 -20.12 6.84 -12.44
CA LEU A 19 -18.82 7.51 -12.54
C LEU A 19 -17.99 6.76 -13.59
N PRO A 20 -17.26 7.49 -14.46
CA PRO A 20 -16.37 6.86 -15.42
C PRO A 20 -15.26 6.09 -14.68
N PRO A 21 -14.80 4.95 -15.23
CA PRO A 21 -13.68 4.21 -14.65
C PRO A 21 -12.41 5.07 -14.65
N LEU A 22 -11.46 4.76 -13.75
CA LEU A 22 -10.23 5.54 -13.57
C LEU A 22 -9.43 5.74 -14.88
N SER A 23 -9.42 4.73 -15.75
CA SER A 23 -8.80 4.79 -17.08
C SER A 23 -9.41 5.84 -18.01
N GLU A 24 -10.65 6.28 -17.74
CA GLU A 24 -11.43 7.23 -18.54
C GLU A 24 -11.57 8.59 -17.84
N LEU A 25 -11.18 8.71 -16.57
CA LEU A 25 -11.04 10.01 -15.93
C LEU A 25 -9.87 10.75 -16.60
N PRO A 26 -10.01 12.06 -16.88
CA PRO A 26 -8.84 12.85 -17.26
C PRO A 26 -7.77 12.65 -16.18
N PRO A 27 -6.49 12.40 -16.55
CA PRO A 27 -5.43 12.24 -15.57
C PRO A 27 -5.52 13.44 -14.64
N ALA A 28 -5.63 13.21 -13.33
CA ALA A 28 -5.95 14.22 -12.33
C ALA A 28 -5.29 15.53 -12.75
N THR A 29 -6.10 16.46 -13.28
CA THR A 29 -5.64 17.78 -13.69
C THR A 29 -5.47 18.62 -12.45
N GLU A 30 -4.81 18.08 -11.43
CA GLU A 30 -4.12 18.92 -10.48
C GLU A 30 -2.86 19.36 -11.20
N GLU A 31 -2.80 20.68 -11.36
CA GLU A 31 -1.60 21.43 -11.61
C GLU A 31 -0.55 21.02 -10.55
N MET A 32 0.08 19.86 -10.69
CA MET A 32 1.48 19.73 -10.33
C MET A 32 2.21 20.29 -11.54
N PRO A 33 2.51 21.61 -11.59
CA PRO A 33 3.48 22.06 -12.55
C PRO A 33 4.72 21.21 -12.30
N ASP A 34 5.38 20.77 -13.37
CA ASP A 34 6.67 20.08 -13.37
C ASP A 34 7.71 20.78 -12.44
N ARG A 35 7.48 22.09 -12.18
CA ARG A 35 8.23 22.94 -11.26
C ARG A 35 7.94 22.76 -9.76
N SER A 36 6.82 22.16 -9.35
CA SER A 36 6.47 21.93 -7.94
C SER A 36 7.17 20.70 -7.38
N ILE A 37 7.25 19.62 -8.17
CA ILE A 37 7.94 18.37 -7.79
C ILE A 37 9.44 18.63 -7.58
N THR A 38 10.06 19.44 -8.45
CA THR A 38 11.49 19.79 -8.35
C THR A 38 11.83 20.76 -7.22
N ALA A 39 10.84 21.42 -6.62
CA ALA A 39 11.01 22.30 -5.46
C ALA A 39 10.79 21.57 -4.12
N TYR A 40 10.25 20.35 -4.14
CA TYR A 40 9.93 19.55 -2.96
C TYR A 40 10.94 18.43 -2.73
N SER A 41 11.60 18.45 -1.57
CA SER A 41 12.42 17.34 -1.10
C SER A 41 11.55 16.34 -0.35
N PHE A 42 11.08 15.30 -1.03
CA PHE A 42 10.40 14.19 -0.37
C PHE A 42 11.43 13.34 0.40
N ASP A 43 11.24 13.24 1.72
CA ASP A 43 11.99 12.32 2.58
C ASP A 43 11.35 10.93 2.63
N ARG A 44 10.13 10.80 2.10
CA ARG A 44 9.33 9.58 2.16
C ARG A 44 8.65 9.27 0.83
N LEU A 45 8.39 7.99 0.62
CA LEU A 45 7.53 7.49 -0.45
C LEU A 45 6.50 6.52 0.14
N VAL A 46 5.23 6.70 -0.18
CA VAL A 46 4.19 5.71 0.02
C VAL A 46 3.95 5.00 -1.32
N VAL A 47 4.09 3.67 -1.34
CA VAL A 47 3.73 2.84 -2.49
C VAL A 47 2.44 2.08 -2.19
N CYS A 48 1.40 2.38 -2.93
CA CYS A 48 0.08 1.74 -2.82
C CYS A 48 -0.01 0.51 -3.72
N GLN A 49 -0.75 -0.51 -3.30
CA GLN A 49 -1.03 -1.68 -4.15
C GLN A 49 -1.92 -1.31 -5.36
N THR A 50 -2.87 -0.40 -5.20
CA THR A 50 -3.85 -0.02 -6.24
C THR A 50 -3.71 1.46 -6.62
N ASP A 51 -4.11 1.79 -7.85
CA ASP A 51 -4.12 3.17 -8.35
C ASP A 51 -5.21 3.98 -7.64
N GLU A 52 -6.32 3.33 -7.30
CA GLU A 52 -7.47 3.91 -6.59
C GLU A 52 -7.08 4.41 -5.19
N VAL A 53 -6.30 3.63 -4.43
CA VAL A 53 -5.79 4.07 -3.12
C VAL A 53 -4.79 5.20 -3.27
N ALA A 54 -3.87 5.13 -4.24
CA ALA A 54 -2.92 6.20 -4.51
C ALA A 54 -3.63 7.52 -4.86
N GLN A 55 -4.61 7.46 -5.77
CA GLN A 55 -5.43 8.61 -6.14
C GLN A 55 -6.20 9.17 -4.96
N MET A 56 -6.80 8.30 -4.13
CA MET A 56 -7.53 8.73 -2.94
C MET A 56 -6.62 9.51 -1.98
N LEU A 57 -5.38 9.06 -1.76
CA LEU A 57 -4.43 9.79 -0.91
C LEU A 57 -4.01 11.12 -1.54
N ILE A 58 -3.78 11.16 -2.86
CA ILE A 58 -3.42 12.39 -3.58
C ILE A 58 -4.57 13.42 -3.50
N ALA A 59 -5.79 13.00 -3.79
CA ALA A 59 -6.99 13.84 -3.75
C ALA A 59 -7.33 14.37 -2.34
N ASN A 60 -6.79 13.74 -1.29
CA ASN A 60 -6.89 14.20 0.09
C ASN A 60 -5.63 14.97 0.57
N ASN A 61 -4.78 15.45 -0.34
CA ASN A 61 -3.56 16.23 -0.06
C ASN A 61 -2.57 15.53 0.89
N PHE A 62 -2.62 14.20 1.00
CA PHE A 62 -1.80 13.46 1.95
C PHE A 62 -0.29 13.68 1.74
N HIS A 63 0.12 13.74 0.48
CA HIS A 63 1.52 13.96 0.06
C HIS A 63 2.08 15.28 0.60
N PHE A 64 1.28 16.33 0.58
CA PHE A 64 1.64 17.65 1.07
C PHE A 64 1.75 17.67 2.60
N GLU A 65 0.75 17.10 3.29
CA GLU A 65 0.72 17.09 4.76
C GLU A 65 1.84 16.25 5.40
N ASN A 66 2.29 15.19 4.72
CA ASN A 66 3.26 14.22 5.25
C ASN A 66 4.65 14.30 4.61
N ASN A 67 4.88 15.29 3.74
CA ASN A 67 6.10 15.45 2.96
C ASN A 67 6.53 14.17 2.23
N CYS A 68 5.58 13.48 1.61
CA CYS A 68 5.85 12.19 0.95
C CYS A 68 5.41 12.19 -0.51
N ALA A 69 6.18 11.50 -1.35
CA ALA A 69 5.70 11.09 -2.66
C ALA A 69 4.67 9.96 -2.50
N ILE A 70 3.70 9.86 -3.41
CA ILE A 70 2.72 8.78 -3.46
C ILE A 70 2.77 8.18 -4.86
N LEU A 71 3.02 6.88 -4.93
CA LEU A 71 2.95 6.10 -6.16
C LEU A 71 2.12 4.83 -5.92
N SER A 72 1.57 4.23 -6.97
CA SER A 72 1.11 2.84 -6.92
C SER A 72 2.17 1.90 -7.47
N ILE A 73 2.07 0.60 -7.18
CA ILE A 73 2.96 -0.43 -7.73
C ILE A 73 2.90 -0.51 -9.27
N SER A 74 1.83 -0.02 -9.89
CA SER A 74 1.69 0.07 -11.36
C SER A 74 2.54 1.20 -11.97
N GLY A 75 2.99 2.14 -11.13
CA GLY A 75 3.67 3.37 -11.52
C GLY A 75 2.73 4.57 -11.62
N TYR A 76 1.47 4.48 -11.16
CA TYR A 76 0.59 5.64 -11.09
C TYR A 76 1.11 6.66 -10.05
N PRO A 77 1.05 7.98 -10.32
CA PRO A 77 0.70 8.58 -11.61
C PRO A 77 1.85 8.48 -12.61
N GLN A 78 1.59 7.85 -13.77
CA GLN A 78 2.64 7.50 -14.75
C GLN A 78 3.45 8.70 -15.24
N ARG A 79 2.78 9.86 -15.40
CA ARG A 79 3.40 11.08 -15.91
C ARG A 79 4.58 11.58 -15.07
N ILE A 80 4.54 11.36 -13.76
CA ILE A 80 5.56 11.87 -12.81
C ILE A 80 6.46 10.77 -12.27
N PHE A 81 6.24 9.51 -12.66
CA PHE A 81 6.91 8.34 -12.10
C PHE A 81 8.43 8.45 -12.25
N ASP A 82 8.93 8.65 -13.46
CA ASP A 82 10.37 8.66 -13.73
C ASP A 82 11.08 9.82 -13.02
N THR A 83 10.50 11.03 -13.08
CA THR A 83 11.05 12.21 -12.39
C THR A 83 11.08 12.01 -10.88
N THR A 84 9.99 11.48 -10.31
CA THR A 84 9.88 11.21 -8.87
C THR A 84 10.91 10.17 -8.44
N MET A 85 11.02 9.06 -9.17
CA MET A 85 12.00 8.00 -8.87
C MET A 85 13.45 8.48 -8.99
N GLN A 86 13.77 9.36 -9.96
CA GLN A 86 15.10 9.98 -10.06
C GLN A 86 15.43 10.83 -8.84
N MET A 87 14.46 11.56 -8.27
CA MET A 87 14.65 12.37 -7.08
C MET A 87 14.79 11.49 -5.83
N LEU A 88 13.90 10.52 -5.65
CA LEU A 88 13.88 9.63 -4.48
C LEU A 88 15.19 8.82 -4.36
N ARG A 89 15.72 8.31 -5.47
CA ARG A 89 16.98 7.54 -5.48
C ARG A 89 18.22 8.34 -5.07
N ARG A 90 18.15 9.67 -5.10
CA ARG A 90 19.25 10.55 -4.64
C ARG A 90 19.15 10.89 -3.17
N ASN A 91 18.05 10.51 -2.50
CA ASN A 91 17.84 10.79 -1.10
C ASN A 91 18.36 9.63 -0.24
N PRO A 92 19.49 9.79 0.48
CA PRO A 92 20.05 8.74 1.33
C PRO A 92 19.19 8.44 2.57
N GLU A 93 18.30 9.36 2.95
CA GLU A 93 17.40 9.22 4.11
C GLU A 93 15.99 8.75 3.70
N LEU A 94 15.82 8.31 2.44
CA LEU A 94 14.53 7.89 1.91
C LEU A 94 13.94 6.73 2.73
N ARG A 95 12.66 6.88 3.09
CA ARG A 95 11.86 5.77 3.62
C ARG A 95 10.72 5.42 2.69
N VAL A 96 10.56 4.12 2.45
CA VAL A 96 9.50 3.60 1.59
C VAL A 96 8.47 2.89 2.45
N PHE A 97 7.20 3.27 2.34
CA PHE A 97 6.08 2.68 3.04
C PHE A 97 5.23 1.87 2.06
N ALA A 98 5.14 0.56 2.24
CA ALA A 98 4.32 -0.32 1.43
C ALA A 98 2.89 -0.37 2.01
N PHE A 99 1.91 0.16 1.26
CA PHE A 99 0.52 0.25 1.69
C PHE A 99 -0.37 -0.62 0.82
N HIS A 100 -0.90 -1.70 1.40
CA HIS A 100 -1.53 -2.77 0.63
C HIS A 100 -2.70 -3.44 1.35
N ASP A 101 -3.44 -4.23 0.58
CA ASP A 101 -4.55 -5.07 1.03
C ASP A 101 -4.05 -6.24 1.89
N CYS A 102 -4.92 -6.80 2.71
CA CYS A 102 -4.65 -8.10 3.32
C CYS A 102 -4.93 -9.19 2.29
N SER A 103 -4.03 -9.38 1.33
CA SER A 103 -4.12 -10.34 0.23
C SER A 103 -2.76 -10.97 -0.04
N PRO A 104 -2.68 -12.12 -0.76
CA PRO A 104 -1.42 -12.70 -1.17
C PRO A 104 -0.53 -11.71 -1.94
N GLU A 105 -1.10 -10.96 -2.89
CA GLU A 105 -0.37 -9.95 -3.67
C GLU A 105 0.07 -8.76 -2.83
N GLY A 106 -0.75 -8.38 -1.84
CA GLY A 106 -0.49 -7.28 -0.93
C GLY A 106 0.71 -7.57 -0.02
N ILE A 107 0.71 -8.71 0.66
CA ILE A 107 1.82 -9.09 1.56
C ILE A 107 3.15 -9.32 0.81
N GLU A 108 3.11 -9.48 -0.51
CA GLU A 108 4.31 -9.52 -1.35
C GLU A 108 4.83 -8.15 -1.76
N LEU A 109 4.08 -7.07 -1.55
CA LEU A 109 4.40 -5.74 -2.09
C LEU A 109 5.82 -5.31 -1.73
N ALA A 110 6.22 -5.44 -0.46
CA ALA A 110 7.57 -5.11 -0.01
C ALA A 110 8.65 -5.96 -0.72
N SER A 111 8.39 -7.26 -0.90
CA SER A 111 9.30 -8.15 -1.64
C SER A 111 9.39 -7.77 -3.12
N ARG A 112 8.29 -7.33 -3.74
CA ARG A 112 8.23 -6.89 -5.14
C ARG A 112 8.97 -5.58 -5.35
N LEU A 113 8.87 -4.64 -4.41
CA LEU A 113 9.64 -3.39 -4.43
C LEU A 113 11.15 -3.63 -4.36
N ARG A 114 11.57 -4.68 -3.66
CA ARG A 114 12.97 -5.09 -3.58
C ARG A 114 13.46 -5.86 -4.82
N SER A 115 12.59 -6.60 -5.51
CA SER A 115 12.99 -7.42 -6.65
C SER A 115 12.85 -6.73 -8.01
N ASP A 116 11.98 -5.73 -8.14
CA ASP A 116 11.77 -4.99 -9.38
C ASP A 116 12.80 -3.84 -9.53
N PRO A 117 13.66 -3.86 -10.57
CA PRO A 117 14.66 -2.82 -10.81
C PRO A 117 14.10 -1.40 -11.02
N ARG A 118 12.81 -1.28 -11.32
CA ARG A 118 12.14 0.02 -11.44
C ARG A 118 11.94 0.70 -10.08
N TRP A 119 12.04 -0.04 -8.98
CA TRP A 119 11.83 0.44 -7.62
C TRP A 119 13.16 0.57 -6.86
N PHE A 120 13.33 -0.19 -5.78
CA PHE A 120 14.42 -0.07 -4.81
C PHE A 120 15.09 -1.41 -4.55
N PRO A 121 15.91 -1.90 -5.50
CA PRO A 121 16.70 -3.12 -5.29
C PRO A 121 17.81 -2.95 -4.24
N ASP A 122 18.17 -1.71 -3.91
CA ASP A 122 19.14 -1.41 -2.85
C ASP A 122 18.59 -1.79 -1.48
N GLU A 123 19.34 -2.61 -0.74
CA GLU A 123 18.96 -3.05 0.60
C GLU A 123 19.12 -1.94 1.65
N SER A 124 19.89 -0.89 1.37
CA SER A 124 20.09 0.23 2.31
C SER A 124 18.84 1.11 2.49
N ILE A 125 17.91 1.07 1.54
CA ILE A 125 16.67 1.85 1.62
C ILE A 125 15.65 1.06 2.46
N PRO A 126 15.20 1.57 3.61
CA PRO A 126 14.21 0.89 4.44
C PRO A 126 12.85 0.85 3.72
N ILE A 127 12.30 -0.37 3.62
CA ILE A 127 10.92 -0.63 3.18
C ILE A 127 10.13 -1.08 4.40
N ILE A 128 9.21 -0.23 4.83
CA ILE A 128 8.36 -0.41 6.01
C ILE A 128 7.00 -0.88 5.55
N ASP A 129 6.56 -2.02 6.06
CA ASP A 129 5.23 -2.55 5.77
C ASP A 129 4.21 -1.85 6.69
N VAL A 130 3.25 -1.17 6.06
CA VAL A 130 2.15 -0.45 6.72
C VAL A 130 0.78 -0.88 6.16
N GLY A 131 0.74 -1.97 5.39
CA GLY A 131 -0.48 -2.53 4.84
C GLY A 131 -1.34 -3.23 5.90
N LEU A 132 -2.49 -3.75 5.45
CA LEU A 132 -3.33 -4.59 6.31
C LEU A 132 -2.62 -5.93 6.58
N SER A 133 -2.30 -6.20 7.85
CA SER A 133 -1.68 -7.45 8.27
C SER A 133 -2.72 -8.53 8.58
N ILE A 134 -2.47 -9.78 8.16
CA ILE A 134 -3.32 -10.94 8.49
C ILE A 134 -3.46 -11.11 10.00
N ARG A 135 -2.37 -10.90 10.76
CA ARG A 135 -2.41 -10.97 12.24
C ARG A 135 -3.38 -9.97 12.83
N GLN A 136 -3.44 -8.76 12.27
CA GLN A 136 -4.36 -7.73 12.73
C GLN A 136 -5.81 -8.09 12.39
N ILE A 137 -6.05 -8.66 11.20
CA ILE A 137 -7.39 -9.13 10.81
C ILE A 137 -7.85 -10.25 11.73
N LEU A 138 -7.01 -11.26 11.97
CA LEU A 138 -7.33 -12.40 12.83
C LEU A 138 -7.52 -12.00 14.30
N ALA A 139 -6.75 -11.02 14.79
CA ALA A 139 -6.87 -10.51 16.16
C ALA A 139 -8.02 -9.49 16.35
N SER A 140 -8.57 -8.96 15.26
CA SER A 140 -9.64 -7.96 15.31
C SER A 140 -10.91 -8.56 15.89
N LYS A 141 -11.55 -7.83 16.82
CA LYS A 141 -12.89 -8.15 17.35
C LYS A 141 -14.02 -7.53 16.53
N ARG A 142 -13.70 -6.74 15.51
CA ARG A 142 -14.67 -6.06 14.64
C ARG A 142 -14.93 -6.90 13.40
N ASP A 143 -16.17 -6.83 12.91
CA ASP A 143 -16.53 -7.37 11.60
C ASP A 143 -15.79 -6.58 10.51
N VAL A 144 -14.70 -7.17 10.01
CA VAL A 144 -14.00 -6.71 8.82
C VAL A 144 -14.69 -7.32 7.61
N PHE A 145 -14.95 -6.52 6.59
CA PHE A 145 -15.50 -7.02 5.35
C PHE A 145 -14.46 -7.88 4.61
N MET A 146 -14.58 -9.20 4.81
CA MET A 146 -13.70 -10.20 4.23
C MET A 146 -14.34 -10.79 2.97
N ARG A 147 -13.51 -10.98 1.95
CA ARG A 147 -13.91 -11.62 0.69
C ARG A 147 -13.08 -12.87 0.50
N ALA A 148 -13.60 -13.81 -0.29
CA ALA A 148 -12.85 -14.99 -0.70
C ALA A 148 -12.94 -15.19 -2.22
N SER A 149 -11.84 -15.61 -2.85
CA SER A 149 -11.83 -15.91 -4.28
C SER A 149 -10.86 -17.04 -4.66
N LYS A 150 -11.15 -17.73 -5.76
CA LYS A 150 -10.24 -18.75 -6.31
C LYS A 150 -8.89 -18.15 -6.75
N ALA A 151 -8.90 -16.93 -7.29
CA ALA A 151 -7.69 -16.23 -7.68
C ALA A 151 -6.76 -15.99 -6.48
N SER A 152 -7.32 -15.61 -5.32
CA SER A 152 -6.55 -15.47 -4.08
C SER A 152 -5.94 -16.80 -3.62
N ILE A 153 -6.65 -17.93 -3.77
CA ILE A 153 -6.08 -19.26 -3.48
C ILE A 153 -4.87 -19.52 -4.38
N GLU A 154 -5.01 -19.33 -5.69
CA GLU A 154 -3.93 -19.54 -6.65
C GLU A 154 -2.72 -18.65 -6.34
N ALA A 155 -2.95 -17.37 -6.03
CA ALA A 155 -1.91 -16.43 -5.63
C ALA A 155 -1.23 -16.84 -4.31
N SER A 156 -1.98 -17.35 -3.32
CA SER A 156 -1.42 -17.86 -2.05
C SER A 156 -0.46 -19.04 -2.24
N LEU A 157 -0.69 -19.87 -3.28
CA LEU A 157 0.17 -20.98 -3.63
C LEU A 157 1.45 -20.51 -4.33
N ALA A 158 1.39 -19.37 -5.03
CA ALA A 158 2.49 -18.76 -5.75
C ALA A 158 3.39 -17.84 -4.89
N LEU A 159 3.08 -17.68 -3.60
CA LEU A 159 3.83 -16.82 -2.69
C LEU A 159 5.33 -17.14 -2.68
N ASN A 160 6.14 -16.10 -2.65
CA ASN A 160 7.58 -16.17 -2.47
C ASN A 160 7.91 -16.99 -1.20
N PRO A 161 8.82 -17.97 -1.29
CA PRO A 161 9.18 -18.81 -0.14
C PRO A 161 9.60 -18.04 1.11
N ARG A 162 10.28 -16.89 0.96
CA ARG A 162 10.69 -16.05 2.09
C ARG A 162 9.48 -15.42 2.79
N VAL A 163 8.53 -14.88 2.02
CA VAL A 163 7.29 -14.31 2.57
C VAL A 163 6.50 -15.39 3.28
N ARG A 164 6.37 -16.56 2.63
CA ARG A 164 5.65 -17.71 3.18
C ARG A 164 6.23 -18.22 4.51
N GLN A 165 7.55 -18.18 4.69
CA GLN A 165 8.23 -18.59 5.92
C GLN A 165 7.96 -17.67 7.11
N ASN A 166 7.63 -16.40 6.87
CA ASN A 166 7.32 -15.43 7.91
C ASN A 166 5.86 -15.49 8.40
N LEU A 167 5.02 -16.30 7.75
CA LEU A 167 3.63 -16.52 8.09
C LEU A 167 3.48 -17.71 9.05
N SER A 168 2.65 -17.53 10.07
CA SER A 168 2.20 -18.60 10.94
C SER A 168 1.28 -19.57 10.21
N LYS A 169 1.04 -20.73 10.82
CA LYS A 169 0.14 -21.75 10.27
C LYS A 169 -1.28 -21.19 10.07
N GLU A 170 -1.79 -20.42 11.03
CA GLU A 170 -3.12 -19.81 10.97
C GLU A 170 -3.22 -18.80 9.82
N GLU A 171 -2.18 -17.99 9.60
CA GLU A 171 -2.12 -17.04 8.48
C GLU A 171 -2.10 -17.78 7.12
N LEU A 172 -1.34 -18.87 7.02
CA LEU A 172 -1.29 -19.70 5.81
C LEU A 172 -2.63 -20.39 5.52
N GLU A 173 -3.33 -20.89 6.56
CA GLU A 173 -4.67 -21.45 6.43
C GLU A 173 -5.68 -20.39 5.99
N TRP A 174 -5.57 -19.17 6.52
CA TRP A 174 -6.43 -18.05 6.15
C TRP A 174 -6.28 -17.68 4.66
N LEU A 175 -5.04 -17.56 4.16
CA LEU A 175 -4.78 -17.32 2.74
C LEU A 175 -5.18 -18.53 1.88
N GLY A 176 -4.95 -19.76 2.35
CA GLY A 176 -5.31 -20.99 1.65
C GLY A 176 -6.81 -21.19 1.46
N ALA A 177 -7.64 -20.58 2.32
CA ALA A 177 -9.08 -20.48 2.13
C ALA A 177 -9.50 -19.45 1.05
N GLY A 178 -8.54 -18.71 0.50
CA GLY A 178 -8.77 -17.67 -0.51
C GLY A 178 -9.22 -16.34 0.07
N ASN A 179 -9.11 -16.16 1.39
CA ASN A 179 -9.57 -14.96 2.07
C ASN A 179 -8.66 -13.77 1.73
N PHE A 180 -9.26 -12.59 1.64
CA PHE A 180 -8.57 -11.31 1.51
C PHE A 180 -9.45 -10.15 2.03
N VAL A 181 -8.80 -9.03 2.36
CA VAL A 181 -9.46 -7.77 2.76
C VAL A 181 -8.85 -6.62 1.97
N GLU A 182 -9.68 -5.91 1.22
CA GLU A 182 -9.29 -4.73 0.44
C GLU A 182 -9.23 -3.48 1.35
N LEU A 183 -8.25 -2.61 1.14
CA LEU A 183 -8.16 -1.31 1.81
C LEU A 183 -9.41 -0.47 1.56
N GLU A 184 -9.98 -0.56 0.37
CA GLU A 184 -11.21 0.11 -0.05
C GLU A 184 -12.45 -0.34 0.73
N SER A 185 -12.35 -1.40 1.54
CA SER A 185 -13.39 -1.79 2.50
C SER A 185 -13.47 -0.84 3.71
N PHE A 186 -12.46 0.02 3.90
CA PHE A 186 -12.40 1.02 4.95
C PHE A 186 -12.67 2.42 4.41
N THR A 187 -13.14 3.32 5.28
CA THR A 187 -13.33 4.72 4.88
C THR A 187 -11.99 5.41 4.59
N PRO A 188 -11.91 6.35 3.63
CA PRO A 188 -10.69 7.14 3.37
C PRO A 188 -10.10 7.76 4.64
N ARG A 189 -10.94 8.26 5.54
CA ARG A 189 -10.53 8.84 6.82
C ARG A 189 -9.81 7.83 7.73
N THR A 190 -10.23 6.56 7.71
CA THR A 190 -9.55 5.50 8.47
C THR A 190 -8.19 5.22 7.87
N LEU A 191 -8.13 5.04 6.54
CA LEU A 191 -6.88 4.75 5.83
C LEU A 191 -5.83 5.84 6.03
N ILE A 192 -6.22 7.11 5.83
CA ILE A 192 -5.35 8.28 6.03
C ILE A 192 -4.84 8.33 7.47
N ARG A 193 -5.70 8.11 8.47
CA ARG A 193 -5.31 8.15 9.88
C ARG A 193 -4.33 7.05 10.24
N VAL A 194 -4.55 5.82 9.76
CA VAL A 194 -3.64 4.70 10.01
C VAL A 194 -2.28 4.99 9.40
N LEU A 195 -2.26 5.42 8.14
CA LEU A 195 -1.02 5.73 7.44
C LEU A 195 -0.25 6.89 8.10
N GLN A 196 -0.93 7.97 8.50
CA GLN A 196 -0.33 9.07 9.27
C GLN A 196 0.33 8.58 10.57
N ARG A 197 -0.35 7.68 11.31
CA ARG A 197 0.19 7.11 12.55
C ARG A 197 1.41 6.24 12.29
N SER A 198 1.38 5.39 11.27
CA SER A 198 2.53 4.55 10.94
C SER A 198 3.74 5.37 10.50
N ILE A 199 3.53 6.45 9.74
CA ILE A 199 4.59 7.41 9.40
C ILE A 199 5.14 8.08 10.67
N ALA A 200 4.27 8.56 11.57
CA ALA A 200 4.70 9.20 12.81
C ALA A 200 5.45 8.23 13.75
N ASN A 201 5.00 6.99 13.87
CA ASN A 201 5.63 5.97 14.71
C ASN A 201 7.02 5.57 14.18
N SER A 202 7.19 5.52 12.85
CA SER A 202 8.51 5.30 12.26
C SER A 202 9.53 6.38 12.64
N ARG A 203 9.07 7.63 12.88
CA ARG A 203 9.91 8.73 13.40
C ARG A 203 10.24 8.57 14.88
N ALA A 204 9.28 8.09 15.68
CA ALA A 204 9.51 7.91 17.11
C ALA A 204 10.57 6.82 17.37
N LEU A 205 10.57 5.75 16.57
CA LEU A 205 11.54 4.66 16.68
C LEU A 205 12.97 5.13 16.37
N GLU A 206 13.16 6.10 15.47
CA GLU A 206 14.48 6.74 15.23
C GLU A 206 15.03 7.41 16.49
N SER A 207 14.22 8.23 17.15
CA SER A 207 14.65 8.95 18.35
C SER A 207 14.96 8.04 19.55
N ILE A 208 14.41 6.82 19.53
CA ILE A 208 14.70 5.77 20.50
C ILE A 208 15.97 5.00 20.10
N GLU A 209 16.16 4.66 18.81
CA GLU A 209 17.35 3.98 18.30
C GLU A 209 18.63 4.84 18.44
N GLU A 210 18.54 6.17 18.30
CA GLU A 210 19.65 7.08 18.60
C GLU A 210 20.06 7.08 20.09
N ASN A 211 19.17 6.66 21.00
CA ASN A 211 19.39 6.66 22.44
C ASN A 211 19.49 5.25 23.07
N ASN A 212 19.16 4.18 22.35
CA ASN A 212 19.28 2.80 22.82
C ASN A 212 19.31 1.80 21.66
N LEU A 213 20.40 1.04 21.61
CA LEU A 213 20.60 -0.14 20.77
C LEU A 213 19.49 -1.17 21.00
N ILE A 214 18.53 -1.33 20.07
CA ILE A 214 17.51 -2.39 20.11
C ILE A 214 17.62 -3.27 18.85
N LEU A 215 17.56 -4.58 19.10
CA LEU A 215 17.91 -5.71 18.23
C LEU A 215 17.11 -5.77 16.93
N LEU A 216 17.86 -5.74 15.82
CA LEU A 216 17.45 -6.15 14.47
C LEU A 216 16.99 -7.62 14.47
N GLY A 217 15.75 -7.87 14.05
CA GLY A 217 15.33 -9.18 13.58
C GLY A 217 15.88 -9.44 12.17
N ASP A 218 16.39 -10.65 11.94
CA ASP A 218 17.22 -11.11 10.80
C ASP A 218 16.52 -11.18 9.43
N SER A 219 15.65 -10.22 9.14
CA SER A 219 15.03 -10.01 7.83
C SER A 219 14.58 -8.56 7.80
N GLY A 220 15.28 -7.72 7.02
CA GLY A 220 15.16 -6.25 6.99
C GLY A 220 13.81 -5.68 6.52
N SER A 221 12.72 -6.11 7.14
CA SER A 221 11.36 -5.59 7.05
C SER A 221 10.93 -5.23 8.47
N MET A 222 10.79 -3.92 8.71
CA MET A 222 10.26 -3.40 9.96
C MET A 222 8.73 -3.36 9.84
N TYR A 223 8.04 -4.05 10.75
CA TYR A 223 6.58 -4.11 10.79
C TYR A 223 6.04 -3.06 11.77
N SER A 224 5.11 -2.19 11.33
CA SER A 224 4.39 -1.30 12.27
C SER A 224 3.14 -1.99 12.81
N ILE A 225 2.98 -2.08 14.13
CA ILE A 225 1.89 -2.78 14.83
C ILE A 225 0.65 -1.85 14.99
N ASP A 226 0.34 -1.03 13.99
CA ASP A 226 -0.77 -0.09 14.11
C ASP A 226 -2.06 -0.70 13.59
N SER A 227 -2.93 -1.09 14.53
CA SER A 227 -4.21 -1.71 14.20
C SER A 227 -5.14 -0.78 13.41
N PHE A 228 -5.74 -1.33 12.37
CA PHE A 228 -7.04 -0.93 11.83
C PHE A 228 -8.15 -1.24 12.85
N GLY A 229 -8.08 -0.58 14.00
CA GLY A 229 -8.89 -0.83 15.20
C GLY A 229 -9.61 0.39 15.74
#